data_AF-A0A2I0NTD0-F1
#
_entry.id   AF-A0A2I0NTD0-F1
#
_cell.length_a   1.000
_cell.length_b   1.000
_cell.length_c   1.000
_cell.angle_alpha   90.00
_cell.angle_beta   90.00
_cell.angle_gamma   90.00
#
_symmetry.space_group_name_H-M   'P 1'
#
loop_
_entity.id
_entity.type
_entity.pdbx_description
1 polymer ?
#
loop_
_entity_poly.entity_id
_entity_poly.type
_entity_poly.pdbx_seq_one_letter_code
_entity_poly.pdbx_strand_id
1 'polypeptide(L)' 'FGDARCLPCRIGNISCGIVMPGRTHYPADIIEVIAPMALRRKLGVEDTDAVTVEVDQ' A
#
# COMPACT_ATOMS: atom_id res chain seq x y z
N PHE A 1 6.62 19.93 -1.39
CA PHE A 1 5.48 19.10 -0.94
C PHE A 1 4.38 19.16 -1.99
N GLY A 2 3.68 18.04 -2.22
CA GLY A 2 2.60 17.91 -3.19
C GLY A 2 1.36 17.30 -2.55
N ASP A 3 0.24 17.33 -3.27
CA ASP A 3 -1.01 16.71 -2.81
C ASP A 3 -0.92 15.18 -2.82
N ALA A 4 -1.68 14.53 -1.95
CA ALA A 4 -1.81 13.08 -1.89
C ALA A 4 -3.17 12.69 -1.33
N ARG A 5 -3.77 11.64 -1.90
CA ARG A 5 -4.96 10.99 -1.35
C ARG A 5 -4.55 9.68 -0.69
N CYS A 6 -5.24 9.32 0.39
CA CYS A 6 -5.01 8.06 1.10
C CYS A 6 -6.34 7.31 1.20
N LEU A 7 -6.38 6.10 0.66
CA LEU A 7 -7.54 5.20 0.79
C LEU A 7 -7.28 4.20 1.92
N PRO A 8 -8.17 4.07 2.91
CA PRO A 8 -8.07 3.03 3.93
C PRO A 8 -8.08 1.64 3.29
N CYS A 9 -7.19 0.77 3.75
CA CYS A 9 -7.13 -0.61 3.31
C CYS A 9 -6.56 -1.52 4.41
N ARG A 10 -6.55 -2.83 4.14
CA ARG A 10 -6.00 -3.84 5.03
C ARG A 10 -5.16 -4.86 4.28
N ILE A 11 -4.14 -5.38 4.95
CA ILE A 11 -3.43 -6.59 4.53
C ILE A 11 -3.59 -7.60 5.67
N GLY A 12 -4.48 -8.57 5.47
CA GLY A 12 -4.96 -9.43 6.55
C GLY A 12 -5.57 -8.61 7.69
N ASN A 13 -5.02 -8.75 8.90
CA ASN A 13 -5.51 -8.00 10.06
C ASN A 13 -4.85 -6.61 10.24
N ILE A 14 -3.90 -6.23 9.38
CA ILE A 14 -3.10 -5.01 9.51
C ILE A 14 -3.82 -3.85 8.82
N SER A 15 -4.09 -2.78 9.57
CA SER A 15 -4.57 -1.51 9.00
C SER A 15 -3.46 -0.81 8.22
N CYS A 16 -3.78 -0.45 6.98
CA CYS A 16 -2.88 0.14 6.00
C CYS A 16 -3.57 1.33 5.30
N GLY A 17 -2.83 2.02 4.44
CA GLY A 17 -3.38 2.99 3.51
C GLY A 17 -2.76 2.85 2.12
N ILE A 18 -3.56 2.94 1.07
CA ILE A 18 -3.08 3.10 -0.30
C ILE A 18 -2.84 4.59 -0.54
N VAL A 19 -1.60 4.97 -0.80
CA VAL A 19 -1.22 6.35 -1.06
C VAL A 19 -1.24 6.59 -2.57
N MET A 20 -1.99 7.60 -2.98
CA MET A 20 -2.05 8.09 -4.36
C MET A 20 -1.45 9.50 -4.40
N PRO A 21 -0.18 9.65 -4.80
CA PRO A 21 0.43 10.97 -4.94
C PRO A 21 -0.22 11.74 -6.09
N GLY A 22 -0.35 13.06 -5.95
CA GLY A 22 -0.96 13.93 -6.97
C GLY A 22 -0.17 13.99 -8.29
N ARG A 23 1.06 13.46 -8.31
CA ARG A 23 1.86 13.19 -9.50
C ARG A 23 2.57 11.84 -9.29
N THR A 24 2.43 10.93 -10.24
CA THR A 24 3.16 9.65 -10.25
C THR A 24 3.87 9.47 -11.58
N HIS A 25 5.06 8.87 -11.53
CA HIS A 25 5.81 8.41 -12.71
C HIS A 25 5.61 6.91 -12.98
N TYR A 26 4.97 6.20 -12.04
CA TYR A 26 4.70 4.78 -12.19
C TYR A 26 3.44 4.54 -13.03
N PRO A 27 3.35 3.41 -13.75
CA PRO A 27 2.14 3.04 -14.44
C PRO A 27 0.97 2.82 -13.46
N ALA A 28 -0.26 2.89 -13.97
CA ALA A 28 -1.48 2.88 -13.15
C ALA A 28 -1.76 1.55 -12.43
N ASP A 29 -1.03 0.49 -12.75
CA ASP A 29 -1.13 -0.83 -12.13
C ASP A 29 -0.19 -1.02 -10.92
N ILE A 30 0.64 -0.02 -10.61
CA ILE A 30 1.48 0.02 -9.40
C ILE A 30 0.82 0.93 -8.36
N ILE A 31 0.62 0.39 -7.16
CA ILE A 31 0.11 1.12 -6.00
C ILE A 31 1.16 1.23 -4.89
N GLU A 32 1.12 2.30 -4.11
CA GLU A 32 1.96 2.48 -2.91
C GLU A 32 1.13 2.19 -1.65
N VAL A 33 1.63 1.31 -0.77
CA VAL A 33 0.95 0.95 0.48
C VAL A 33 1.81 1.35 1.68
N ILE A 34 1.21 2.05 2.64
CA ILE A 34 1.83 2.43 3.92
C ILE A 34 1.17 1.70 5.09
N ALA A 35 1.95 1.44 6.13
CA ALA A 35 1.50 0.85 7.39
C ALA A 35 2.39 1.30 8.55
N PRO A 36 1.94 1.23 9.83
CA PRO A 36 2.74 1.62 10.98
C PRO A 36 3.93 0.68 11.31
N MET A 37 4.23 -0.28 10.44
CA MET A 37 5.33 -1.24 10.59
C MET A 37 5.91 -1.64 9.24
N ALA A 38 7.12 -2.19 9.23
CA ALA A 38 7.76 -2.71 8.01
C ALA A 38 7.05 -3.99 7.53
N LEU A 39 6.18 -3.85 6.53
CA LEU A 39 5.34 -4.93 6.01
C LEU A 39 6.13 -6.15 5.54
N ARG A 40 7.22 -5.97 4.77
CA ARG A 40 8.07 -7.09 4.29
C ARG A 40 8.53 -8.00 5.43
N ARG A 41 9.10 -7.41 6.48
CA ARG A 41 9.56 -8.14 7.66
C ARG A 41 8.40 -8.74 8.45
N LYS A 42 7.26 -8.05 8.54
CA LYS A 42 6.10 -8.52 9.31
C LYS A 42 5.39 -9.70 8.63
N LEU A 43 5.32 -9.68 7.30
CA LEU A 43 4.66 -10.70 6.48
C LEU A 43 5.62 -11.80 6.01
N GLY A 44 6.94 -11.57 6.12
CA GLY A 44 7.95 -12.51 5.65
C GLY A 44 8.00 -12.60 4.12
N VAL A 45 7.76 -11.49 3.42
CA VAL A 45 7.68 -11.44 1.95
C VAL A 45 8.85 -10.69 1.33
N GLU A 46 9.24 -11.12 0.14
CA GLU A 46 10.30 -10.54 -0.69
C GLU A 46 9.74 -9.95 -1.99
N ASP A 47 10.63 -9.57 -2.92
CA ASP A 47 10.20 -9.15 -4.25
C ASP A 47 9.46 -10.30 -4.94
N THR A 48 8.44 -9.97 -5.74
CA THR A 48 7.59 -10.90 -6.50
C THR A 48 6.60 -11.75 -5.69
N ASP A 49 6.66 -11.75 -4.36
CA ASP A 49 5.66 -12.40 -3.53
C ASP A 49 4.29 -11.72 -3.64
N ALA A 50 3.24 -12.54 -3.68
CA ALA A 50 1.88 -12.06 -3.73
C ALA A 50 1.35 -11.71 -2.32
N VAL A 51 0.72 -10.54 -2.20
CA VAL A 51 -0.02 -10.12 -1.01
C VAL A 51 -1.42 -9.68 -1.42
N THR A 52 -2.41 -9.96 -0.57
CA THR A 52 -3.80 -9.50 -0.80
C THR A 52 -4.02 -8.19 -0.05
N VAL A 53 -4.50 -7.18 -0.77
CA VAL A 53 -4.89 -5.88 -0.21
C VAL A 53 -6.40 -5.74 -0.32
N GLU A 54 -7.06 -5.54 0.80
CA GLU A 54 -8.51 -5.34 0.89
C GLU A 54 -8.79 -3.85 1.06
N VAL A 55 -9.60 -3.27 0.17
CA VAL A 55 -9.98 -1.85 0.26
C VAL A 55 -11.28 -1.74 1.05
N ASP A 56 -11.29 -0.88 2.07
CA ASP A 56 -12.50 -0.63 2.84
C ASP A 56 -13.49 0.16 1.96
N GLN A 57 -14.77 -0.24 1.96
CA GLN A 57 -15.84 0.40 1.17
C GLN A 57 -16.23 1.78 1.70
#